data_AF-A0A7C4UP49-F1
#
_entry.id   AF-A0A7C4UP49-F1
#
_cell.length_a   1.000
_cell.length_b   1.000
_cell.length_c   1.000
_cell.angle_alpha   90.00
_cell.angle_beta   90.00
_cell.angle_gamma   90.00
#
_symmetry.space_group_name_H-M   'P 1'
#
loop_
_entity.id
_entity.type
_entity.pdbx_description
1 polymer ?
#
loop_
_entity_poly.entity_id
_entity_poly.type
_entity_poly.pdbx_seq_one_letter_code
_entity_poly.pdbx_strand_id
1 'polypeptide(L)'
;MRKKRILFFTLFLLFFTCSAFPAERERILKIEVIGNERVDKGVVLNAIKSRENDIYDPDRLREDLKSIYRTGYFSDVQIDVKETEKGKIVTFVVIERPVVRAIY
;
A
#
# COMPACT_ATOMS: atom_id res chain seq x y z
N MET A 1 -16.02 -24.62 53.26
CA MET A 1 -15.37 -23.49 52.55
C MET A 1 -13.96 -23.91 52.13
N ARG A 2 -13.61 -23.89 50.82
CA ARG A 2 -12.21 -23.78 50.27
C ARG A 2 -11.98 -24.25 48.81
N LYS A 3 -13.00 -24.73 48.07
CA LYS A 3 -12.78 -25.17 46.66
C LYS A 3 -13.51 -24.39 45.56
N LYS A 4 -14.31 -23.36 45.90
CA LYS A 4 -15.08 -22.54 44.92
C LYS A 4 -14.36 -21.27 44.44
N ARG A 5 -13.16 -20.96 44.93
CA ARG A 5 -12.40 -19.74 44.55
C ARG A 5 -11.49 -19.91 43.33
N ILE A 6 -11.13 -21.15 42.97
CA ILE A 6 -10.20 -21.44 41.85
C ILE A 6 -10.96 -21.62 40.54
N LEU A 7 -12.22 -22.07 40.58
CA LEU A 7 -13.05 -22.30 39.39
C LEU A 7 -13.55 -21.00 38.71
N PHE A 8 -13.58 -19.88 39.45
CA PHE A 8 -14.03 -18.58 38.93
C PHE A 8 -12.92 -17.81 38.19
N PHE A 9 -11.65 -18.15 38.45
CA PHE A 9 -10.49 -17.47 37.86
C PHE A 9 -10.11 -18.05 36.49
N THR A 10 -10.44 -19.32 36.24
CA THR A 10 -10.24 -19.99 34.94
C THR A 10 -11.32 -19.68 33.91
N LEU A 11 -12.42 -19.02 34.28
CA LEU A 11 -13.49 -18.65 33.34
C LEU A 11 -13.26 -17.27 32.70
N PHE A 12 -12.33 -16.47 33.21
CA PHE A 12 -11.99 -15.16 32.65
C PHE A 12 -10.97 -15.24 31.48
N LEU A 13 -10.28 -16.38 31.35
CA LEU A 13 -9.27 -16.63 30.31
C LEU A 13 -9.85 -17.25 29.02
N LEU A 14 -11.13 -17.01 28.73
CA LEU A 14 -11.75 -17.45 27.47
C LEU A 14 -12.36 -16.29 26.65
N PHE A 15 -12.27 -15.05 27.16
CA PHE A 15 -12.96 -13.91 26.55
C PHE A 15 -12.05 -12.97 25.76
N PHE A 16 -10.74 -13.21 25.74
CA PHE A 16 -9.78 -12.29 25.12
C PHE A 16 -9.26 -12.73 23.75
N THR A 17 -9.71 -13.88 23.24
CA THR A 17 -9.23 -14.34 21.94
C THR A 17 -10.19 -13.93 20.85
N CYS A 18 -9.67 -13.16 19.90
CA CYS A 18 -10.24 -12.95 18.58
C CYS A 18 -11.30 -11.83 18.49
N SER A 19 -10.90 -10.61 18.84
CA SER A 19 -11.30 -9.48 17.99
C SER A 19 -10.51 -9.58 16.68
N ALA A 20 -10.87 -10.55 15.83
CA ALA A 20 -10.50 -10.50 14.43
C ALA A 20 -11.27 -9.31 13.85
N PHE A 21 -10.64 -8.14 13.85
CA PHE A 21 -11.09 -7.03 13.03
C PHE A 21 -11.23 -7.58 11.61
N PRO A 22 -12.43 -7.60 11.02
CA PRO A 22 -12.55 -7.79 9.60
C PRO A 22 -11.80 -6.61 8.99
N ALA A 23 -10.62 -6.85 8.44
CA ALA A 23 -10.01 -5.92 7.51
C ALA A 23 -10.98 -5.88 6.33
N GLU A 24 -11.90 -4.92 6.37
CA GLU A 24 -12.75 -4.58 5.25
C GLU A 24 -11.79 -4.39 4.08
N ARG A 25 -11.88 -5.30 3.09
CA ARG A 25 -10.92 -5.35 2.00
C ARG A 25 -11.21 -4.17 1.10
N GLU A 26 -10.67 -3.03 1.49
CA GLU A 26 -10.80 -1.79 0.74
C GLU A 26 -10.24 -2.03 -0.66
N ARG A 27 -10.92 -1.48 -1.67
CA ARG A 27 -10.52 -1.65 -3.07
C ARG A 27 -9.83 -0.40 -3.55
N ILE A 28 -8.92 -0.58 -4.50
CA ILE A 28 -8.33 0.52 -5.23
C ILE A 28 -9.38 1.06 -6.20
N LEU A 29 -9.90 2.26 -5.92
CA LEU A 29 -10.87 2.92 -6.78
C LEU A 29 -10.22 3.42 -8.07
N LYS A 30 -9.04 4.02 -7.93
CA LYS A 30 -8.32 4.68 -9.02
C LYS A 30 -6.83 4.68 -8.77
N ILE A 31 -6.04 4.61 -9.83
CA ILE A 31 -4.58 4.79 -9.77
C ILE A 31 -4.20 6.02 -10.57
N GLU A 32 -3.46 6.94 -9.95
CA GLU A 32 -2.97 8.14 -10.59
C GLU A 32 -1.43 8.19 -10.54
N VAL A 33 -0.84 8.83 -11.54
CA VAL A 33 0.61 9.06 -11.63
C VAL A 33 0.85 10.55 -11.84
N ILE A 34 1.69 11.13 -10.99
CA ILE A 34 2.00 12.57 -10.94
C ILE A 34 3.52 12.75 -10.87
N GLY A 35 4.02 13.82 -11.50
CA GLY A 35 5.45 14.19 -11.47
C GLY A 35 6.29 13.59 -12.61
N ASN A 36 5.63 12.88 -13.52
CA ASN A 36 6.23 12.49 -14.79
C ASN A 36 6.13 13.67 -15.78
N GLU A 37 7.26 14.07 -16.36
CA GLU A 37 7.37 15.15 -17.36
C GLU A 37 7.84 14.60 -18.71
N ARG A 38 8.89 13.78 -18.72
CA ARG A 38 9.48 13.20 -19.94
C ARG A 38 9.10 11.74 -20.10
N VAL A 39 8.88 11.03 -19.01
CA VAL A 39 8.50 9.62 -18.99
C VAL A 39 6.99 9.51 -19.11
N ASP A 40 6.50 8.67 -20.00
CA ASP A 40 5.07 8.45 -20.15
C ASP A 40 4.48 7.74 -18.93
N LYS A 41 3.25 8.11 -18.53
CA LYS A 41 2.55 7.46 -17.41
C LYS A 41 2.38 5.96 -17.63
N GLY A 42 2.24 5.52 -18.88
CA GLY A 42 2.19 4.13 -19.28
C GLY A 42 3.42 3.34 -18.85
N VAL A 43 4.60 3.95 -18.75
CA VAL A 43 5.81 3.27 -18.26
C VAL A 43 5.64 2.89 -16.78
N VAL A 44 5.12 3.81 -15.97
CA VAL A 44 4.83 3.58 -14.55
C VAL A 44 3.72 2.55 -14.40
N LEU A 45 2.63 2.69 -15.16
CA LEU A 45 1.50 1.75 -15.13
C LEU A 45 1.89 0.33 -15.58
N ASN A 46 2.86 0.19 -16.48
CA ASN A 46 3.37 -1.12 -16.90
C ASN A 46 4.37 -1.72 -15.88
N ALA A 47 5.01 -0.88 -15.06
CA ALA A 47 5.95 -1.34 -14.03
C ALA A 47 5.24 -1.87 -12.77
N ILE A 48 4.01 -1.45 -12.52
CA ILE A 48 3.21 -1.87 -11.36
C ILE A 48 2.31 -3.07 -11.68
N LYS A 49 2.01 -3.87 -10.66
CA LYS A 49 1.05 -4.97 -10.72
C LYS A 49 -0.34 -4.54 -10.25
N SER A 50 -0.45 -3.55 -9.37
CA SER A 50 -1.74 -3.05 -8.87
C SER A 50 -2.54 -2.38 -9.98
N ARG A 51 -3.85 -2.68 -10.03
CA ARG A 51 -4.79 -2.07 -10.98
C ARG A 51 -6.00 -1.47 -10.29
N GLU A 52 -6.72 -0.62 -11.02
CA GLU A 52 -8.03 -0.16 -10.58
C GLU A 52 -8.98 -1.34 -10.38
N ASN A 53 -9.79 -1.27 -9.33
CA ASN A 53 -10.66 -2.32 -8.80
C ASN A 53 -9.98 -3.52 -8.14
N ASP A 54 -8.64 -3.55 -8.05
CA ASP A 54 -7.96 -4.58 -7.26
C ASP A 54 -8.20 -4.39 -5.75
N ILE A 55 -7.98 -5.46 -5.01
CA ILE A 55 -7.92 -5.41 -3.54
C ILE A 55 -6.72 -4.57 -3.14
N TYR A 56 -6.93 -3.60 -2.25
CA TYR A 56 -5.86 -2.81 -1.66
C TYR A 56 -4.96 -3.72 -0.83
N ASP A 57 -3.70 -3.81 -1.23
CA ASP A 57 -2.67 -4.58 -0.55
C ASP A 57 -1.42 -3.70 -0.39
N PRO A 58 -1.07 -3.29 0.84
CA PRO A 58 0.08 -2.44 1.08
C PRO A 58 1.41 -3.15 0.75
N ASP A 59 1.48 -4.48 0.86
CA ASP A 59 2.70 -5.23 0.51
C ASP A 59 2.89 -5.24 -1.01
N ARG A 60 1.81 -5.42 -1.78
CA ARG A 60 1.84 -5.27 -3.24
C ARG A 60 2.25 -3.86 -3.67
N LEU A 61 1.72 -2.82 -3.03
CA LEU A 61 2.12 -1.43 -3.32
C LEU A 61 3.61 -1.17 -3.07
N ARG A 62 4.20 -1.79 -2.03
CA ARG A 62 5.65 -1.72 -1.81
C ARG A 62 6.44 -2.45 -2.89
N GLU A 63 5.96 -3.58 -3.40
CA GLU A 63 6.58 -4.25 -4.56
C GLU A 63 6.53 -3.38 -5.81
N ASP A 64 5.40 -2.71 -6.03
CA ASP A 64 5.17 -1.83 -7.16
C ASP A 64 6.12 -0.63 -7.12
N LEU A 65 6.27 0.03 -5.97
CA LEU A 65 7.25 1.10 -5.77
C LEU A 65 8.67 0.62 -6.08
N LYS A 66 9.07 -0.56 -5.60
CA LYS A 66 10.39 -1.15 -5.93
C LYS A 66 10.54 -1.39 -7.44
N SER A 67 9.47 -1.82 -8.09
CA SER A 67 9.47 -2.09 -9.54
C SER A 67 9.61 -0.80 -10.33
N ILE A 68 8.95 0.30 -9.91
CA ILE A 68 9.14 1.63 -10.49
C ILE A 68 10.59 2.09 -10.31
N TYR A 69 11.17 1.96 -9.12
CA TYR A 69 12.59 2.31 -8.90
C TYR A 69 13.56 1.53 -9.80
N ARG A 70 13.28 0.24 -10.03
CA ARG A 70 14.10 -0.61 -10.92
C ARG A 70 14.07 -0.18 -12.38
N THR A 71 13.08 0.60 -12.82
CA THR A 71 13.08 1.16 -14.17
C THR A 71 14.26 2.12 -14.41
N GLY A 72 14.83 2.69 -13.35
CA GLY A 72 15.99 3.57 -13.42
C GLY A 72 15.68 4.98 -13.92
N TYR A 73 14.43 5.31 -14.26
CA TYR A 73 14.04 6.63 -14.77
C TYR A 73 13.81 7.66 -13.66
N PHE A 74 13.44 7.20 -12.47
CA PHE A 74 13.01 8.07 -11.37
C PHE A 74 14.06 8.11 -10.25
N SER A 75 14.29 9.30 -9.68
CA SER A 75 15.18 9.55 -8.55
C SER A 75 14.48 9.33 -7.21
N ASP A 76 13.19 9.67 -7.14
CA ASP A 76 12.33 9.46 -6.00
C ASP A 76 10.95 8.98 -6.46
N VAL A 77 10.32 8.13 -5.65
CA VAL A 77 8.99 7.56 -5.87
C VAL A 77 8.31 7.46 -4.52
N GLN A 78 7.16 8.10 -4.40
CA GLN A 78 6.32 8.12 -3.22
C GLN A 78 4.92 7.61 -3.57
N ILE A 79 4.25 7.01 -2.58
CA ILE A 79 2.86 6.55 -2.70
C ILE A 79 2.03 7.41 -1.78
N ASP A 80 1.08 8.14 -2.34
CA ASP A 80 0.03 8.83 -1.61
C ASP A 80 -1.27 8.02 -1.72
N VAL A 81 -1.94 7.78 -0.60
CA VAL A 81 -3.16 6.97 -0.55
C VAL A 81 -4.25 7.81 0.09
N LYS A 82 -5.28 8.11 -0.71
CA LYS A 82 -6.43 8.88 -0.27
C LYS A 82 -7.64 7.97 -0.10
N GLU A 83 -8.16 7.91 1.12
CA GLU A 83 -9.37 7.16 1.45
C GLU A 83 -10.61 7.95 1.01
N THR A 84 -11.57 7.25 0.39
CA THR A 84 -12.85 7.81 -0.04
C THR A 84 -13.97 6.84 0.33
N GLU A 85 -15.20 7.33 0.37
CA GLU A 85 -16.40 6.50 0.67
C GLU A 85 -16.58 5.31 -0.29
N LYS A 86 -15.97 5.34 -1.47
CA LYS A 86 -16.08 4.31 -2.52
C LYS A 86 -14.84 3.39 -2.60
N GLY A 87 -13.76 3.69 -1.89
CA GLY A 87 -12.49 2.97 -1.94
C GLY A 87 -11.27 3.88 -1.81
N LYS A 88 -10.07 3.35 -2.07
CA LYS A 88 -8.81 4.10 -1.97
C LYS A 88 -8.35 4.59 -3.35
N ILE A 89 -7.95 5.84 -3.43
CA ILE A 89 -7.23 6.39 -4.59
C ILE A 89 -5.74 6.30 -4.27
N VAL A 90 -5.00 5.62 -5.13
CA VAL A 90 -3.55 5.45 -4.98
C VAL A 90 -2.86 6.33 -6.00
N THR A 91 -2.05 7.27 -5.53
CA THR A 91 -1.31 8.22 -6.35
C THR A 91 0.18 7.93 -6.24
N PHE A 92 0.81 7.57 -7.34
CA PHE A 92 2.26 7.46 -7.44
C PHE A 92 2.85 8.82 -7.80
N VAL A 93 3.53 9.44 -6.84
CA VAL A 93 4.27 10.68 -7.04
C VAL A 93 5.70 10.30 -7.39
N VAL A 94 6.13 10.61 -8.61
CA VAL A 94 7.46 10.27 -9.12
C VAL A 94 8.25 11.55 -9.39
N ILE A 95 9.56 11.49 -9.16
CA ILE A 95 10.50 12.54 -9.53
C ILE A 95 11.47 11.94 -10.53
N GLU A 96 11.56 12.52 -11.73
CA GLU A 96 12.45 12.03 -12.78
C GLU A 96 13.91 12.34 -12.49
N ARG A 97 14.81 11.43 -12.91
CA ARG A 97 16.25 11.68 -12.81
C ARG A 97 16.65 12.75 -13.84
N PRO A 98 17.49 13.72 -13.44
CA PRO A 98 18.10 14.62 -14.41
C PRO A 98 19.01 13.81 -15.33
N VAL A 99 18.94 14.08 -16.63
CA VAL A 99 19.89 13.55 -17.60
C VAL A 99 21.26 14.13 -17.26
N VAL A 100 22.17 13.28 -16.79
CA VAL A 100 23.55 13.68 -16.54
C VAL A 100 24.19 13.95 -17.90
N ARG A 101 24.20 15.20 -18.34
CA ARG A 101 25.08 15.64 -19.42
C ARG A 101 26.49 15.65 -18.82
N ALA A 102 27.24 14.57 -19.04
CA ALA A 102 28.66 14.56 -18.77
C ALA A 102 29.31 15.71 -19.56
N ILE A 103 29.96 16.61 -18.83
CA ILE A 103 30.80 17.68 -19.38
C ILE A 103 32.19 17.07 -19.56
N TYR A 104 32.75 17.21 -20.76
CA TYR A 104 34.04 16.64 -21.19
C TYR A 104 35.23 17.34 -20.51
#